data_AF-A0A9W9NLR5-F1
#
_entry.id   AF-A0A9W9NLR5-F1
#
_cell.length_a   1.000
_cell.length_b   1.000
_cell.length_c   1.000
_cell.angle_alpha   90.00
_cell.angle_beta   90.00
_cell.angle_gamma   90.00
#
_symmetry.space_group_name_H-M   'P 1'
#
loop_
_entity.id
_entity.type
_entity.pdbx_description
1 polymer ?
#
loop_
_entity_poly.entity_id
_entity_poly.type
_entity_poly.pdbx_seq_one_letter_code
_entity_poly.pdbx_strand_id
1 'polypeptide(L)'
;MHTFIQPNQFVAIKLPSDQTRLIKLVPDSLVQLGKYGNFPANQVIGRPFYYTFEIQDTPESDGYKLRVVSATELHAETLIEEAEADGEMEDQPEGAENTMRTNRQIVDDASTQTLTLQEIEELKKEAGGAGKEIIAKILESHTALDQKTAFSLAKYTLRKRMKYLKRFTVLPLDVSTLANFMLAEKDAGRTMEMRDEHIGLLGCLGNVHHGGVSTTDMLPAAKANGRLVVSSWLLWPSAWESCTPPDEEDEEDNQEEEAVSSTENPTVANEDNESGEPRETMSFPRRYKPRPMSASGNTITLIHAYSQPNLSLLKYFGYDINQPNEKHPLHTHLKTVTWLQMLDPSADPILSSPPVTLPAEELAALKGSKRSAYHFKRNRYEKVKAVVEEARLGRFDGLIAATLLEPVSVLKHLVPLLSGSSSVAIYSPTIESLVSLMDMYSTARRTTFINKKRDLEAQKASEQETVDLSSLHEEFELDPSLLLPPNIT
;
A
#
# COMPACT_ATOMS: atom_id res chain seq x y z
N MET A 1 2.62 -10.24 -7.91
CA MET A 1 3.90 -9.55 -7.64
C MET A 1 4.91 -9.97 -8.68
N HIS A 2 5.59 -9.02 -9.32
CA HIS A 2 6.66 -9.34 -10.26
C HIS A 2 7.83 -10.02 -9.57
N THR A 3 8.45 -10.97 -10.25
CA THR A 3 9.63 -11.72 -9.75
C THR A 3 10.92 -10.91 -9.84
N PHE A 4 10.91 -9.84 -10.64
CA PHE A 4 12.06 -8.96 -10.90
C PHE A 4 11.70 -7.49 -10.73
N ILE A 5 12.75 -6.67 -10.54
CA ILE A 5 12.65 -5.25 -10.29
C ILE A 5 12.31 -4.50 -11.58
N GLN A 6 11.14 -3.84 -11.63
CA GLN A 6 10.69 -3.08 -12.80
C GLN A 6 11.17 -1.61 -12.76
N PRO A 7 11.35 -0.96 -13.93
CA PRO A 7 11.62 0.46 -13.99
C PRO A 7 10.43 1.28 -13.47
N ASN A 8 10.71 2.43 -12.87
CA ASN A 8 9.74 3.35 -12.27
C ASN A 8 8.88 2.78 -11.13
N GLN A 9 9.22 1.59 -10.62
CA GLN A 9 8.57 0.98 -9.46
C GLN A 9 9.16 1.55 -8.15
N PHE A 10 8.34 1.64 -7.10
CA PHE A 10 8.84 1.83 -5.74
C PHE A 10 9.30 0.49 -5.17
N VAL A 11 10.49 0.49 -4.57
CA VAL A 11 11.06 -0.67 -3.87
C VAL A 11 11.43 -0.28 -2.45
N ALA A 12 11.50 -1.29 -1.59
CA ALA A 12 12.02 -1.13 -0.25
C ALA A 12 13.50 -1.54 -0.23
N ILE A 13 14.38 -0.69 0.29
CA ILE A 13 15.80 -0.97 0.43
C ILE A 13 16.11 -1.19 1.91
N LYS A 14 16.38 -2.44 2.28
CA LYS A 14 16.82 -2.80 3.62
C LYS A 14 18.33 -2.53 3.75
N LEU A 15 18.68 -1.67 4.69
CA LEU A 15 20.05 -1.31 5.02
C LEU A 15 20.62 -2.27 6.07
N PRO A 16 21.96 -2.32 6.25
CA PRO A 16 22.59 -3.17 7.24
C PRO A 16 22.18 -2.82 8.68
N SER A 17 21.73 -1.59 8.93
CA SER A 17 21.18 -1.17 10.22
C SER A 17 19.73 -1.62 10.47
N ASP A 18 19.21 -2.56 9.68
CA ASP A 18 17.80 -2.99 9.61
C ASP A 18 16.77 -1.91 9.25
N GLN A 19 17.23 -0.69 8.97
CA GLN A 19 16.38 0.39 8.46
C GLN A 19 15.99 0.15 7.00
N THR A 20 14.74 0.42 6.66
CA THR A 20 14.12 0.22 5.35
C THR A 20 13.76 1.53 4.68
N ARG A 21 14.42 1.88 3.58
CA ARG A 21 14.09 3.10 2.82
C ARG A 21 13.22 2.79 1.62
N LEU A 22 12.16 3.56 1.41
CA LEU A 22 11.34 3.48 0.19
C LEU A 22 11.88 4.40 -0.90
N ILE A 23 12.24 3.83 -2.04
CA ILE A 23 12.85 4.57 -3.17
C ILE A 23 12.15 4.18 -4.46
N LYS A 24 11.87 5.17 -5.33
CA LYS A 24 11.41 4.94 -6.70
C LYS A 24 12.62 4.74 -7.61
N LEU A 25 12.70 3.60 -8.29
CA LEU A 25 13.79 3.30 -9.22
C LEU A 25 13.52 3.91 -10.58
N VAL A 26 14.00 5.13 -10.78
CA VAL A 26 13.93 5.80 -12.09
C VAL A 26 15.13 5.35 -12.93
N PRO A 27 14.94 4.88 -14.18
CA PRO A 27 16.06 4.58 -15.09
C PRO A 27 17.00 5.77 -15.24
N ASP A 28 18.29 5.50 -15.47
CA ASP A 28 19.34 6.50 -15.69
C ASP A 28 19.49 7.51 -14.53
N SER A 29 19.14 7.09 -13.31
CA SER A 29 19.26 7.92 -12.10
C SER A 29 20.22 7.31 -11.07
N LEU A 30 20.80 8.17 -10.24
CA LEU A 30 21.64 7.77 -9.10
C LEU A 30 20.80 7.68 -7.83
N VAL A 31 20.78 6.49 -7.22
CA VAL A 31 20.12 6.22 -5.94
C VAL A 31 21.08 6.52 -4.80
N GLN A 32 20.66 7.36 -3.85
CA GLN A 32 21.50 7.77 -2.72
C GLN A 32 21.05 7.06 -1.42
N LEU A 33 21.98 6.37 -0.76
CA LEU A 33 21.77 5.66 0.51
C LEU A 33 22.45 6.36 1.71
N GLY A 34 22.78 7.66 1.57
CA GLY A 34 23.42 8.45 2.61
C GLY A 34 24.83 7.92 2.94
N LYS A 35 25.07 7.54 4.20
CA LYS A 35 26.40 7.06 4.66
C LYS A 35 26.88 5.78 3.97
N TYR A 36 25.97 5.01 3.36
CA TYR A 36 26.29 3.76 2.68
C TYR A 36 26.76 3.97 1.23
N GLY A 37 26.66 5.19 0.71
CA GLY A 37 27.07 5.53 -0.66
C GLY A 37 25.89 5.77 -1.59
N ASN A 38 26.17 5.72 -2.90
CA ASN A 38 25.19 5.83 -3.97
C ASN A 38 25.47 4.80 -5.06
N PHE A 39 24.48 4.51 -5.89
CA PHE A 39 24.63 3.57 -7.01
C PHE A 39 23.68 3.92 -8.18
N PRO A 40 24.00 3.57 -9.43
CA PRO A 40 23.10 3.73 -10.57
C PRO A 40 21.91 2.76 -10.53
N ALA A 41 20.69 3.27 -10.69
CA ALA A 41 19.46 2.48 -10.64
C ALA A 41 19.44 1.33 -11.66
N ASN A 42 20.03 1.54 -12.85
CA ASN A 42 20.09 0.54 -13.92
C ASN A 42 20.79 -0.76 -13.49
N GLN A 43 21.67 -0.72 -12.49
CA GLN A 43 22.36 -1.92 -12.03
C GLN A 43 21.46 -2.86 -11.21
N VAL A 44 20.34 -2.38 -10.67
CA VAL A 44 19.36 -3.21 -9.93
C VAL A 44 18.11 -3.53 -10.74
N ILE A 45 17.75 -2.69 -11.72
CA ILE A 45 16.58 -2.93 -12.59
C ILE A 45 16.79 -4.23 -13.39
N GLY A 46 15.73 -5.03 -13.50
CA GLY A 46 15.75 -6.34 -14.17
C GLY A 46 16.33 -7.48 -13.33
N ARG A 47 16.89 -7.20 -12.13
CA ARG A 47 17.35 -8.25 -11.22
C ARG A 47 16.21 -8.77 -10.33
N PRO A 48 16.32 -10.01 -9.81
CA PRO A 48 15.37 -10.52 -8.82
C PRO A 48 15.37 -9.71 -7.52
N PHE A 49 14.23 -9.72 -6.82
CA PHE A 49 14.15 -9.23 -5.45
C PHE A 49 14.96 -10.11 -4.47
N TYR A 50 15.15 -9.59 -3.26
CA TYR A 50 15.89 -10.23 -2.15
C TYR A 50 17.39 -10.38 -2.34
N TYR A 51 17.95 -9.89 -3.45
CA TYR A 51 19.40 -9.85 -3.62
C TYR A 51 20.03 -8.76 -2.75
N THR A 52 21.11 -9.14 -2.07
CA THR A 52 21.98 -8.22 -1.34
C THR A 52 23.10 -7.76 -2.25
N PHE A 53 23.23 -6.44 -2.39
CA PHE A 53 24.27 -5.79 -3.17
C PHE A 53 25.30 -5.17 -2.24
N GLU A 54 26.57 -5.28 -2.60
CA GLU A 54 27.69 -4.57 -2.00
C GLU A 54 28.12 -3.46 -2.96
N ILE A 55 28.15 -2.22 -2.46
CA ILE A 55 28.63 -1.06 -3.21
C ILE A 55 30.15 -1.12 -3.21
N GLN A 56 30.74 -1.29 -4.40
CA GLN A 56 32.19 -1.27 -4.59
C GLN A 56 32.69 0.16 -4.56
N ASP A 57 33.87 0.36 -3.98
CA ASP A 57 34.44 1.69 -3.75
C ASP A 57 35.26 2.21 -4.93
N THR A 58 35.42 1.43 -6.00
CA THR A 58 36.01 1.89 -7.27
C THR A 58 34.95 2.60 -8.11
N PRO A 59 34.99 3.94 -8.24
CA PRO A 59 34.07 4.66 -9.10
C PRO A 59 34.38 4.39 -10.57
N GLU A 60 33.37 4.06 -11.36
CA GLU A 60 33.42 4.07 -12.82
C GLU A 60 32.78 5.39 -13.33
N SER A 61 32.83 5.71 -14.63
CA SER A 61 32.34 7.01 -15.14
C SER A 61 30.90 7.34 -14.74
N ASP A 62 30.08 6.31 -14.53
CA ASP A 62 28.64 6.40 -14.31
C ASP A 62 28.23 6.20 -12.85
N GLY A 63 29.18 6.02 -11.92
CA GLY A 63 28.94 5.82 -10.48
C GLY A 63 29.63 4.59 -9.89
N TYR A 64 29.25 4.22 -8.66
CA TYR A 64 29.79 3.02 -8.00
C TYR A 64 29.16 1.73 -8.55
N LYS A 65 29.98 0.69 -8.73
CA LYS A 65 29.55 -0.62 -9.20
C LYS A 65 28.99 -1.47 -8.07
N LEU A 66 27.95 -2.24 -8.36
CA LEU A 66 27.34 -3.18 -7.44
C LEU A 66 27.87 -4.59 -7.68
N ARG A 67 28.32 -5.23 -6.59
CA ARG A 67 28.57 -6.67 -6.55
C ARG A 67 27.38 -7.36 -5.91
N VAL A 68 26.88 -8.42 -6.52
CA VAL A 68 25.90 -9.31 -5.87
C VAL A 68 26.63 -10.14 -4.83
N VAL A 69 26.17 -10.09 -3.58
CA VAL A 69 26.68 -10.94 -2.50
C VAL A 69 26.05 -12.32 -2.65
N SER A 70 26.88 -13.37 -2.65
CA SER A 70 26.39 -14.73 -2.81
C SER A 70 25.63 -15.21 -1.56
N ALA A 71 24.65 -16.08 -1.73
CA ALA A 71 23.93 -16.69 -0.62
C ALA A 71 24.86 -17.46 0.34
N THR A 72 25.92 -18.08 -0.18
CA THR A 72 26.94 -18.77 0.63
C THR A 72 27.69 -17.83 1.54
N GLU A 73 28.03 -16.63 1.07
CA GLU A 73 28.71 -15.61 1.87
C GLU A 73 27.81 -15.07 2.98
N LEU A 74 26.54 -14.79 2.66
CA LEU A 74 25.55 -14.37 3.66
C LEU A 74 25.30 -15.45 4.71
N HIS A 75 25.10 -16.70 4.27
CA HIS A 75 24.85 -17.81 5.17
C HIS A 75 26.05 -18.15 6.05
N ALA A 76 27.28 -18.12 5.49
CA ALA A 76 28.49 -18.28 6.28
C ALA A 76 28.62 -17.19 7.35
N GLU A 77 28.27 -15.94 7.04
CA GLU A 77 28.26 -14.85 8.01
C GLU A 77 27.25 -15.07 9.14
N THR A 78 26.05 -15.60 8.82
CA THR A 78 25.02 -15.95 9.81
C THR A 78 25.42 -17.16 10.66
N LEU A 79 25.96 -18.22 10.05
CA LEU A 79 26.43 -19.40 10.77
C LEU A 79 27.58 -19.08 11.73
N ILE A 80 28.51 -18.21 11.33
CA ILE A 80 29.57 -17.73 12.23
C ILE A 80 28.95 -16.97 13.41
N GLU A 81 27.93 -16.14 13.16
CA GLU A 81 27.23 -15.42 14.23
C GLU A 81 26.50 -16.37 15.19
N GLU A 82 25.86 -17.43 14.68
CA GLU A 82 25.15 -18.45 15.48
C GLU A 82 26.12 -19.35 16.24
N ALA A 83 27.18 -19.86 15.60
CA ALA A 83 28.18 -20.70 16.25
C ALA A 83 29.01 -19.94 17.30
N GLU A 84 29.32 -18.66 17.05
CA GLU A 84 29.89 -17.77 18.06
C GLU A 84 28.89 -17.43 19.18
N ALA A 85 27.60 -17.42 18.90
CA ALA A 85 26.60 -17.26 19.95
C ALA A 85 26.57 -18.51 20.84
N ASP A 86 26.34 -19.69 20.28
CA ASP A 86 26.16 -20.93 21.03
C ASP A 86 27.46 -21.47 21.67
N GLY A 87 28.60 -20.85 21.38
CA GLY A 87 29.89 -21.19 21.99
C GLY A 87 30.51 -22.46 21.42
N GLU A 88 30.07 -22.87 20.23
CA GLU A 88 30.45 -24.12 19.56
C GLU A 88 31.72 -24.00 18.69
N MET A 89 32.37 -22.83 18.63
CA MET A 89 33.66 -22.70 17.95
C MET A 89 34.77 -23.48 18.72
N GLU A 90 34.99 -24.72 18.28
CA GLU A 90 36.03 -25.67 18.71
C GLU A 90 37.47 -25.27 18.33
N ASP A 91 37.85 -23.99 18.42
CA ASP A 91 39.26 -23.58 18.30
C ASP A 91 39.90 -23.43 19.69
N GLN A 92 39.81 -24.48 20.51
CA GLN A 92 40.66 -24.61 21.69
C GLN A 92 41.57 -25.84 21.53
N PRO A 93 42.90 -25.67 21.66
CA PRO A 93 43.80 -26.81 21.68
C PRO A 93 43.39 -27.73 22.84
N GLU A 94 43.31 -29.04 22.57
CA GLU A 94 42.99 -30.05 23.57
C GLU A 94 43.89 -29.88 24.81
N GLY A 95 43.32 -29.38 25.91
CA GLY A 95 44.03 -29.21 27.19
C GLY A 95 43.80 -27.88 27.92
N ALA A 96 43.11 -26.88 27.35
CA ALA A 96 42.70 -25.69 28.09
C ALA A 96 41.42 -25.97 28.89
N GLU A 97 41.44 -25.72 30.21
CA GLU A 97 40.23 -25.75 31.02
C GLU A 97 39.14 -24.86 30.37
N ASN A 98 37.94 -25.42 30.22
CA ASN A 98 36.71 -24.75 29.81
C ASN A 98 36.31 -23.67 30.83
N THR A 99 37.15 -22.65 31.00
CA THR A 99 36.83 -21.49 31.81
C THR A 99 35.94 -20.60 30.96
N MET A 100 34.64 -20.66 31.27
CA MET A 100 33.64 -19.78 30.69
C MET A 100 34.13 -18.33 30.79
N ARG A 101 34.51 -17.74 29.66
CA ARG A 101 35.00 -16.35 29.59
C ARG A 101 33.94 -15.46 30.24
N THR A 102 34.37 -14.51 31.07
CA THR A 102 33.46 -13.66 31.83
C THR A 102 33.95 -12.23 31.83
N ASN A 103 33.02 -11.29 31.97
CA ASN A 103 33.31 -9.86 31.94
C ASN A 103 33.89 -9.29 33.25
N ARG A 104 34.16 -10.13 34.27
CA ARG A 104 34.63 -9.69 35.60
C ARG A 104 35.93 -8.88 35.56
N GLN A 105 36.81 -9.16 34.60
CA GLN A 105 38.11 -8.50 34.44
C GLN A 105 38.11 -7.42 33.37
N ILE A 106 36.99 -7.22 32.65
CA ILE A 106 36.88 -6.21 31.61
C ILE A 106 36.65 -4.86 32.28
N VAL A 107 37.61 -3.95 32.12
CA VAL A 107 37.50 -2.55 32.55
C VAL A 107 37.17 -1.69 31.34
N ASP A 108 36.17 -0.81 31.48
CA ASP A 108 35.78 0.13 30.44
C ASP A 108 36.77 1.30 30.39
N ASP A 109 37.76 1.19 29.52
CA ASP A 109 38.77 2.22 29.28
C ASP A 109 38.84 2.60 27.80
N ALA A 110 39.07 3.88 27.51
CA ALA A 110 39.19 4.40 26.15
C ALA A 110 40.42 3.82 25.42
N SER A 111 41.40 3.28 26.16
CA SER A 111 42.59 2.60 25.64
C SER A 111 42.32 1.22 25.03
N THR A 112 41.11 0.67 25.20
CA THR A 112 40.74 -0.66 24.70
C THR A 112 40.73 -0.76 23.16
N GLN A 113 40.44 0.35 22.49
CA GLN A 113 40.55 0.48 21.04
C GLN A 113 41.74 1.39 20.73
N THR A 114 42.80 0.80 20.17
CA THR A 114 44.04 1.51 19.86
C THR A 114 43.93 2.38 18.61
N LEU A 115 43.06 2.00 17.67
CA LEU A 115 42.86 2.69 16.42
C LEU A 115 42.10 4.01 16.63
N THR A 116 42.67 5.13 16.17
CA THR A 116 42.07 6.46 16.38
C THR A 116 40.94 6.75 15.39
N LEU A 117 40.13 7.78 15.69
CA LEU A 117 39.05 8.20 14.79
C LEU A 117 39.59 8.71 13.44
N GLN A 118 40.72 9.42 13.46
CA GLN A 118 41.39 9.92 12.25
C GLN A 118 41.86 8.77 11.38
N GLU A 119 42.51 7.76 11.97
CA GLU A 119 42.92 6.54 11.26
C GLU A 119 41.72 5.79 10.65
N ILE A 120 40.58 5.70 11.36
CA ILE A 120 39.35 5.11 10.80
C ILE A 120 38.81 5.92 9.61
N GLU A 121 38.93 7.24 9.65
CA GLU A 121 38.52 8.10 8.54
C GLU A 121 39.48 7.99 7.34
N GLU A 122 40.77 7.85 7.60
CA GLU A 122 41.77 7.56 6.57
C GLU A 122 41.54 6.18 5.95
N LEU A 123 41.28 5.14 6.75
CA LEU A 123 40.92 3.81 6.26
C LEU A 123 39.66 3.81 5.39
N LYS A 124 38.70 4.70 5.64
CA LYS A 124 37.53 4.89 4.77
C LYS A 124 37.85 5.59 3.45
N LYS A 125 38.97 6.33 3.38
CA LYS A 125 39.41 7.11 2.21
C LYS A 125 40.45 6.37 1.36
N GLU A 126 41.42 5.72 2.00
CA GLU A 126 42.61 5.10 1.38
C GLU A 126 42.35 3.67 0.90
N ALA A 127 41.59 2.88 1.67
CA ALA A 127 41.11 1.62 1.14
C ALA A 127 40.06 1.95 0.07
N GLY A 128 40.16 1.36 -1.11
CA GLY A 128 39.02 1.16 -2.01
C GLY A 128 37.99 0.25 -1.34
N GLY A 129 37.46 0.71 -0.20
CA GLY A 129 36.98 -0.01 0.97
C GLY A 129 36.13 -1.24 0.74
N ALA A 130 36.77 -2.38 0.90
CA ALA A 130 36.08 -3.50 1.50
C ALA A 130 35.80 -3.13 2.97
N GLY A 131 34.55 -2.82 3.32
CA GLY A 131 34.14 -2.61 4.72
C GLY A 131 34.61 -3.75 5.66
N LYS A 132 34.87 -4.93 5.09
CA LYS A 132 35.51 -6.08 5.74
C LYS A 132 36.92 -5.80 6.28
N GLU A 133 37.78 -5.11 5.52
CA GLU A 133 39.15 -4.80 5.95
C GLU A 133 39.17 -3.83 7.13
N ILE A 134 38.27 -2.84 7.12
CA ILE A 134 38.08 -1.91 8.24
C ILE A 134 37.66 -2.69 9.49
N ILE A 135 36.74 -3.65 9.34
CA ILE A 135 36.27 -4.47 10.45
C ILE A 135 37.40 -5.36 10.98
N ALA A 136 38.18 -6.01 10.11
CA ALA A 136 39.32 -6.84 10.49
C ALA A 136 40.36 -6.04 11.28
N LYS A 137 40.79 -4.87 10.77
CA LYS A 137 41.73 -3.99 11.48
C LYS A 137 41.18 -3.55 12.84
N ILE A 138 39.90 -3.20 12.94
CA ILE A 138 39.26 -2.79 14.20
C ILE A 138 39.21 -3.93 15.22
N LEU A 139 39.05 -5.17 14.77
CA LEU A 139 39.05 -6.36 15.62
C LEU A 139 40.47 -6.70 16.09
N GLU A 140 41.46 -6.63 15.19
CA GLU A 140 42.88 -6.84 15.50
C GLU A 140 43.43 -5.80 16.50
N SER A 141 42.98 -4.55 16.39
CA SER A 141 43.43 -3.44 17.23
C SER A 141 42.76 -3.37 18.61
N HIS A 142 41.85 -4.31 18.93
CA HIS A 142 41.10 -4.35 20.17
C HIS A 142 41.80 -5.20 21.23
N THR A 143 42.29 -4.58 22.31
CA THR A 143 43.18 -5.24 23.29
C THR A 143 42.51 -6.29 24.16
N ALA A 144 41.23 -6.12 24.49
CA ALA A 144 40.47 -7.03 25.36
C ALA A 144 39.42 -7.85 24.57
N LEU A 145 39.74 -8.23 23.32
CA LEU A 145 38.79 -8.97 22.47
C LEU A 145 38.67 -10.43 22.93
N ASP A 146 39.79 -11.02 23.35
CA ASP A 146 39.95 -12.37 23.89
C ASP A 146 39.20 -12.58 25.21
N GLN A 147 39.07 -11.55 26.04
CA GLN A 147 38.32 -11.59 27.30
C GLN A 147 36.79 -11.63 27.10
N LYS A 148 36.31 -11.32 25.89
CA LYS A 148 34.87 -11.32 25.60
C LYS A 148 34.34 -12.74 25.53
N THR A 149 33.10 -12.89 25.98
CA THR A 149 32.31 -14.09 25.70
C THR A 149 32.05 -14.21 24.21
N ALA A 150 31.79 -15.42 23.73
CA ALA A 150 31.51 -15.67 22.32
C ALA A 150 30.29 -14.86 21.82
N PHE A 151 29.18 -14.83 22.58
CA PHE A 151 28.05 -13.90 22.34
C PHE A 151 28.45 -12.41 22.29
N SER A 152 29.35 -11.96 23.15
CA SER A 152 29.78 -10.56 23.19
C SER A 152 30.69 -10.20 22.01
N LEU A 153 31.48 -11.16 21.54
CA LEU A 153 32.28 -11.07 20.33
C LEU A 153 31.35 -10.95 19.10
N ALA A 154 30.42 -11.89 18.93
CA ALA A 154 29.45 -11.91 17.83
C ALA A 154 28.65 -10.59 17.77
N LYS A 155 28.11 -10.14 18.91
CA LYS A 155 27.40 -8.85 19.02
C LYS A 155 28.28 -7.65 18.65
N TYR A 156 29.57 -7.67 19.01
CA TYR A 156 30.51 -6.61 18.66
C TYR A 156 30.79 -6.61 17.15
N THR A 157 31.08 -7.78 16.58
CA THR A 157 31.32 -7.99 15.16
C THR A 157 30.12 -7.56 14.31
N LEU A 158 28.91 -8.00 14.67
CA LEU A 158 27.66 -7.61 14.01
C LEU A 158 27.49 -6.08 14.01
N ARG A 159 27.70 -5.40 15.14
CA ARG A 159 27.63 -3.94 15.21
C ARG A 159 28.62 -3.26 14.26
N LYS A 160 29.83 -3.81 14.11
CA LYS A 160 30.85 -3.26 13.17
C LYS A 160 30.46 -3.55 11.73
N ARG A 161 29.95 -4.75 11.43
CA ARG A 161 29.36 -5.11 10.11
C ARG A 161 28.27 -4.12 9.72
N MET A 162 27.29 -3.87 10.57
CA MET A 162 26.19 -2.90 10.31
C MET A 162 26.67 -1.46 10.07
N LYS A 163 27.82 -1.08 10.64
CA LYS A 163 28.38 0.28 10.56
C LYS A 163 29.26 0.48 9.32
N TYR A 164 30.07 -0.52 8.95
CA TYR A 164 31.13 -0.35 7.94
C TYR A 164 30.88 -1.10 6.64
N LEU A 165 30.02 -2.12 6.60
CA LEU A 165 29.63 -2.76 5.34
C LEU A 165 28.68 -1.85 4.56
N LYS A 166 29.05 -1.55 3.31
CA LYS A 166 28.22 -0.81 2.35
C LYS A 166 27.33 -1.77 1.55
N ARG A 167 26.50 -2.53 2.27
CA ARG A 167 25.56 -3.48 1.67
C ARG A 167 24.13 -2.96 1.73
N PHE A 168 23.26 -3.46 0.88
CA PHE A 168 21.81 -3.25 0.96
C PHE A 168 21.07 -4.38 0.28
N THR A 169 19.83 -4.65 0.70
CA THR A 169 18.97 -5.66 0.08
C THR A 169 17.76 -4.97 -0.52
N VAL A 170 17.43 -5.30 -1.77
CA VAL A 170 16.23 -4.78 -2.43
C VAL A 170 15.07 -5.73 -2.17
N LEU A 171 14.04 -5.24 -1.51
CA LEU A 171 12.82 -5.97 -1.18
C LEU A 171 11.66 -5.47 -2.05
N PRO A 172 10.70 -6.33 -2.39
CA PRO A 172 9.47 -5.87 -3.02
C PRO A 172 8.74 -4.94 -2.08
N LEU A 173 8.02 -3.98 -2.64
CA LEU A 173 7.14 -3.13 -1.87
C LEU A 173 5.77 -3.78 -1.81
N ASP A 174 5.47 -4.38 -0.67
CA ASP A 174 4.18 -4.96 -0.32
C ASP A 174 3.50 -4.15 0.78
N VAL A 175 2.30 -4.58 1.17
CA VAL A 175 1.52 -3.94 2.24
C VAL A 175 2.28 -3.96 3.55
N SER A 176 2.82 -5.12 3.90
CA SER A 176 3.49 -5.37 5.17
C SER A 176 4.74 -4.52 5.33
N THR A 177 5.55 -4.42 4.29
CA THR A 177 6.75 -3.57 4.24
C THR A 177 6.36 -2.10 4.31
N LEU A 178 5.30 -1.66 3.61
CA LEU A 178 4.83 -0.28 3.73
C LEU A 178 4.29 0.00 5.15
N ALA A 179 3.53 -0.92 5.74
CA ALA A 179 2.98 -0.79 7.08
C ALA A 179 4.09 -0.65 8.12
N ASN A 180 5.07 -1.56 8.08
CA ASN A 180 6.24 -1.56 8.95
C ASN A 180 7.09 -0.28 8.76
N PHE A 181 7.28 0.17 7.51
CA PHE A 181 7.97 1.42 7.23
C PHE A 181 7.24 2.65 7.83
N MET A 182 5.92 2.71 7.66
CA MET A 182 5.12 3.80 8.22
C MET A 182 5.18 3.80 9.75
N LEU A 183 5.10 2.63 10.38
CA LEU A 183 5.15 2.46 11.83
C LEU A 183 6.53 2.78 12.43
N ALA A 184 7.60 2.26 11.84
CA ALA A 184 8.94 2.33 12.42
C ALA A 184 9.74 3.58 12.01
N GLU A 185 9.59 4.06 10.78
CA GLU A 185 10.53 5.05 10.23
C GLU A 185 9.92 6.41 9.89
N LYS A 186 8.65 6.44 9.49
CA LYS A 186 8.06 7.64 8.90
C LYS A 186 7.05 8.34 9.79
N ASP A 187 5.88 7.74 10.00
CA ASP A 187 4.78 8.38 10.71
C ASP A 187 3.73 7.33 11.12
N ALA A 188 3.85 6.83 12.34
CA ALA A 188 2.94 5.85 12.92
C ALA A 188 1.54 6.42 13.18
N GLY A 189 1.46 7.70 13.57
CA GLY A 189 0.18 8.36 13.85
C GLY A 189 -0.70 8.43 12.61
N ARG A 190 -0.08 8.60 11.44
CA ARG A 190 -0.76 8.54 10.15
C ARG A 190 -1.35 7.18 9.80
N THR A 191 -0.92 6.09 10.42
CA THR A 191 -1.52 4.76 10.22
C THR A 191 -2.31 4.29 11.43
N MET A 192 -2.64 5.22 12.36
CA MET A 192 -3.26 4.92 13.65
C MET A 192 -2.51 3.81 14.41
N GLU A 193 -1.17 3.78 14.25
CA GLU A 193 -0.27 2.81 14.87
C GLU A 193 -0.63 1.35 14.56
N MET A 194 -1.31 1.12 13.43
CA MET A 194 -1.71 -0.22 13.01
C MET A 194 -0.49 -1.04 12.63
N ARG A 195 -0.36 -2.21 13.25
CA ARG A 195 0.70 -3.17 12.98
C ARG A 195 0.30 -4.14 11.87
N ASP A 196 1.28 -4.82 11.30
CA ASP A 196 1.09 -5.72 10.16
C ASP A 196 0.07 -6.83 10.45
N GLU A 197 0.14 -7.44 11.63
CA GLU A 197 -0.80 -8.47 12.04
C GLU A 197 -2.24 -7.95 12.20
N HIS A 198 -2.41 -6.68 12.58
CA HIS A 198 -3.73 -6.06 12.65
C HIS A 198 -4.31 -5.86 11.25
N ILE A 199 -3.49 -5.46 10.27
CA ILE A 199 -3.92 -5.31 8.87
C ILE A 199 -4.33 -6.67 8.31
N GLY A 200 -3.51 -7.71 8.53
CA GLY A 200 -3.81 -9.07 8.12
C GLY A 200 -5.09 -9.59 8.75
N LEU A 201 -5.25 -9.44 10.07
CA LEU A 201 -6.45 -9.85 10.80
C LEU A 201 -7.69 -9.11 10.32
N LEU A 202 -7.59 -7.79 10.08
CA LEU A 202 -8.70 -6.98 9.58
C LEU A 202 -9.12 -7.39 8.16
N GLY A 203 -8.15 -7.76 7.32
CA GLY A 203 -8.42 -8.39 6.02
C GLY A 203 -9.14 -9.73 6.16
N CYS A 204 -8.69 -10.60 7.05
CA CYS A 204 -9.29 -11.92 7.29
C CYS A 204 -10.69 -11.85 7.92
N LEU A 205 -10.88 -11.06 8.97
CA LEU A 205 -12.17 -10.85 9.63
C LEU A 205 -13.14 -10.08 8.71
N GLY A 206 -12.60 -9.16 7.92
CA GLY A 206 -13.32 -8.53 6.83
C GLY A 206 -13.68 -9.52 5.74
N ASN A 207 -13.10 -10.72 5.69
CA ASN A 207 -13.22 -11.73 4.62
C ASN A 207 -12.73 -11.23 3.26
N VAL A 208 -11.68 -10.40 3.16
CA VAL A 208 -11.30 -9.76 1.89
C VAL A 208 -10.76 -10.76 0.86
N HIS A 209 -11.46 -10.88 -0.28
CA HIS A 209 -11.10 -11.78 -1.37
C HIS A 209 -11.54 -11.23 -2.73
N HIS A 210 -10.90 -11.70 -3.80
CA HIS A 210 -11.40 -11.53 -5.17
C HIS A 210 -12.74 -12.28 -5.31
N GLY A 211 -13.79 -11.63 -5.81
CA GLY A 211 -15.07 -12.28 -6.09
C GLY A 211 -15.10 -13.07 -7.40
N GLY A 212 -14.03 -13.02 -8.21
CA GLY A 212 -14.01 -13.65 -9.53
C GLY A 212 -14.88 -12.94 -10.56
N VAL A 213 -14.98 -13.50 -11.76
CA VAL A 213 -16.03 -13.17 -12.74
C VAL A 213 -17.18 -14.14 -12.48
N SER A 214 -18.04 -13.82 -11.51
CA SER A 214 -19.11 -14.75 -11.13
C SER A 214 -20.14 -14.88 -12.26
N THR A 215 -20.59 -16.10 -12.56
CA THR A 215 -21.72 -16.34 -13.49
C THR A 215 -23.04 -15.74 -12.95
N THR A 216 -23.10 -15.40 -11.66
CA THR A 216 -24.22 -14.69 -11.03
C THR A 216 -24.28 -13.20 -11.38
N ASP A 217 -23.24 -12.62 -11.98
CA ASP A 217 -23.26 -11.24 -12.48
C ASP A 217 -24.26 -11.03 -13.63
N MET A 218 -24.78 -12.13 -14.21
CA MET A 218 -25.90 -12.12 -15.16
C MET A 218 -27.28 -11.94 -14.51
N LEU A 219 -27.39 -12.00 -13.17
CA LEU A 219 -28.63 -11.75 -12.42
C LEU A 219 -28.51 -10.42 -11.64
N PRO A 220 -29.10 -9.33 -12.13
CA PRO A 220 -28.97 -7.99 -11.51
C PRO A 220 -29.43 -7.91 -10.04
N ALA A 221 -30.33 -8.82 -9.63
CA ALA A 221 -30.89 -8.85 -8.29
C ALA A 221 -29.95 -9.45 -7.22
N ALA A 222 -29.00 -10.30 -7.63
CA ALA A 222 -28.06 -10.99 -6.72
C ALA A 222 -26.66 -10.37 -6.74
N LYS A 223 -26.48 -9.25 -7.46
CA LYS A 223 -25.19 -8.58 -7.59
C LYS A 223 -24.89 -7.78 -6.33
N ALA A 224 -23.79 -8.14 -5.68
CA ALA A 224 -23.26 -7.38 -4.57
C ALA A 224 -22.43 -6.19 -5.07
N ASN A 225 -22.52 -5.07 -4.35
CA ASN A 225 -21.82 -3.84 -4.70
C ASN A 225 -20.37 -3.81 -4.18
N GLY A 226 -19.83 -4.99 -3.87
CA GLY A 226 -18.49 -5.19 -3.34
C GLY A 226 -18.40 -4.80 -1.86
N ARG A 227 -17.27 -4.22 -1.47
CA ARG A 227 -16.95 -3.94 -0.06
C ARG A 227 -17.00 -2.47 0.27
N LEU A 228 -17.44 -2.18 1.48
CA LEU A 228 -17.44 -0.85 2.05
C LEU A 228 -16.22 -0.66 2.95
N VAL A 229 -15.42 0.37 2.66
CA VAL A 229 -14.24 0.69 3.45
C VAL A 229 -14.35 2.11 3.99
N VAL A 230 -14.20 2.26 5.30
CA VAL A 230 -14.14 3.53 6.02
C VAL A 230 -12.76 3.65 6.63
N SER A 231 -11.75 3.86 5.80
CA SER A 231 -10.41 4.19 6.26
C SER A 231 -9.62 4.84 5.15
N SER A 232 -8.77 5.81 5.49
CA SER A 232 -8.00 6.47 4.45
C SER A 232 -6.72 5.73 4.05
N TRP A 233 -6.13 4.83 4.85
CA TRP A 233 -4.66 4.77 4.81
C TRP A 233 -3.96 3.42 4.62
N LEU A 234 -4.52 2.24 4.92
CA LEU A 234 -3.72 1.00 4.74
C LEU A 234 -4.46 -0.34 4.58
N LEU A 235 -5.76 -0.33 4.31
CA LEU A 235 -6.49 -1.55 3.92
C LEU A 235 -6.45 -1.85 2.43
N TRP A 236 -5.85 -0.95 1.67
CA TRP A 236 -5.98 -0.95 0.23
C TRP A 236 -5.10 -1.98 -0.46
N PRO A 237 -3.78 -2.08 -0.16
CA PRO A 237 -2.93 -2.94 -0.96
C PRO A 237 -3.07 -4.42 -0.55
N SER A 238 -3.54 -4.74 0.66
CA SER A 238 -3.78 -6.13 1.12
C SER A 238 -5.08 -6.68 0.59
N ALA A 239 -6.11 -5.83 0.55
CA ALA A 239 -7.33 -6.11 -0.19
C ALA A 239 -7.02 -6.34 -1.66
N TRP A 240 -6.20 -5.48 -2.26
CA TRP A 240 -5.78 -5.54 -3.66
C TRP A 240 -4.92 -6.76 -4.01
N GLU A 241 -3.87 -7.08 -3.25
CA GLU A 241 -2.99 -8.24 -3.49
C GLU A 241 -3.77 -9.56 -3.40
N SER A 242 -4.79 -9.64 -2.56
CA SER A 242 -5.72 -10.77 -2.48
C SER A 242 -6.79 -10.74 -3.59
N CYS A 243 -7.10 -9.55 -4.14
CA CYS A 243 -8.13 -9.34 -5.15
C CYS A 243 -7.62 -9.34 -6.60
N THR A 244 -6.32 -9.52 -6.87
CA THR A 244 -5.79 -9.55 -8.24
C THR A 244 -5.31 -10.93 -8.68
N PRO A 245 -5.63 -11.38 -9.90
CA PRO A 245 -4.90 -12.47 -10.52
C PRO A 245 -3.41 -12.11 -10.62
N PRO A 246 -2.48 -13.10 -10.56
CA PRO A 246 -1.11 -12.87 -11.01
C PRO A 246 -1.15 -12.37 -12.45
N ASP A 247 -0.29 -11.42 -12.80
CA ASP A 247 -0.14 -10.90 -14.16
C ASP A 247 0.22 -12.07 -15.10
N GLU A 248 -0.78 -12.70 -15.73
CA GLU A 248 -0.58 -13.39 -16.99
C GLU A 248 -0.47 -12.29 -18.03
N GLU A 249 0.77 -11.91 -18.34
CA GLU A 249 1.05 -11.13 -19.53
C GLU A 249 0.53 -11.95 -20.72
N ASP A 250 -0.54 -11.48 -21.37
CA ASP A 250 -0.92 -11.93 -22.70
C ASP A 250 0.30 -11.68 -23.62
N GLU A 251 1.07 -12.72 -23.94
CA GLU A 251 2.20 -12.71 -24.88
C GLU A 251 1.77 -12.47 -26.34
N GLU A 252 0.79 -11.60 -26.59
CA GLU A 252 0.39 -11.17 -27.92
C GLU A 252 0.50 -9.64 -28.00
N ASP A 253 1.73 -9.13 -28.19
CA ASP A 253 2.02 -7.91 -28.97
C ASP A 253 3.53 -7.55 -28.93
N ASN A 254 4.40 -8.55 -29.13
CA ASN A 254 5.83 -8.33 -29.42
C ASN A 254 6.14 -8.87 -30.82
N GLN A 255 5.60 -8.20 -31.85
CA GLN A 255 6.16 -8.26 -33.20
C GLN A 255 6.40 -6.83 -33.69
N GLU A 256 7.66 -6.44 -33.50
CA GLU A 256 8.51 -5.64 -34.40
C GLU A 256 7.84 -4.63 -35.34
N GLU A 257 8.20 -3.36 -35.21
CA GLU A 257 8.57 -2.56 -36.38
C GLU A 257 9.90 -1.84 -36.11
N GLU A 258 11.00 -2.54 -36.40
CA GLU A 258 12.17 -1.88 -36.97
C GLU A 258 11.82 -1.45 -38.41
N ALA A 259 11.83 -0.14 -38.67
CA ALA A 259 12.04 0.38 -40.01
C ALA A 259 12.83 1.69 -39.94
N VAL A 260 14.15 1.54 -39.98
CA VAL A 260 15.09 2.63 -40.29
C VAL A 260 15.03 2.89 -41.79
N SER A 261 14.80 4.13 -42.23
CA SER A 261 15.47 4.70 -43.42
C SER A 261 15.04 6.16 -43.70
N SER A 262 15.93 7.07 -43.29
CA SER A 262 16.66 8.00 -44.17
C SER A 262 15.93 9.13 -44.94
N THR A 263 16.24 10.35 -44.48
CA THR A 263 16.70 11.55 -45.23
C THR A 263 15.79 12.40 -46.15
N GLU A 264 15.96 13.71 -45.92
CA GLU A 264 15.83 14.88 -46.82
C GLU A 264 14.49 15.64 -46.93
N ASN A 265 14.52 16.89 -46.42
CA ASN A 265 13.65 17.99 -46.84
C ASN A 265 13.90 18.33 -48.33
N PRO A 266 12.92 18.93 -49.03
CA PRO A 266 13.11 20.35 -49.34
C PRO A 266 11.84 21.23 -49.28
N THR A 267 12.14 22.52 -49.34
CA THR A 267 11.34 23.75 -49.23
C THR A 267 10.57 24.18 -50.50
N VAL A 268 9.38 24.78 -50.30
CA VAL A 268 8.73 25.95 -50.97
C VAL A 268 8.49 25.96 -52.50
N ALA A 269 7.21 26.05 -52.93
CA ALA A 269 6.58 27.13 -53.72
C ALA A 269 5.25 26.70 -54.41
N ASN A 270 4.38 27.69 -54.66
CA ASN A 270 2.95 27.66 -55.06
C ASN A 270 2.61 27.04 -56.43
N GLU A 271 1.34 26.61 -56.60
CA GLU A 271 0.33 27.21 -57.50
C GLU A 271 -0.98 26.37 -57.53
N ASP A 272 -2.01 26.93 -58.16
CA ASP A 272 -3.43 26.85 -57.84
C ASP A 272 -4.23 25.61 -58.32
N ASN A 273 -5.42 25.47 -57.69
CA ASN A 273 -6.68 24.88 -58.16
C ASN A 273 -6.65 23.55 -58.94
N GLU A 274 -7.24 22.50 -58.35
CA GLU A 274 -8.47 21.91 -58.90
C GLU A 274 -9.12 20.92 -57.91
N SER A 275 -10.43 20.80 -58.07
CA SER A 275 -11.37 19.90 -57.40
C SER A 275 -10.83 18.50 -57.07
N GLY A 276 -10.91 18.12 -55.80
CA GLY A 276 -10.68 16.74 -55.34
C GLY A 276 -11.68 16.37 -54.25
N GLU A 277 -12.38 15.26 -54.47
CA GLU A 277 -13.36 14.63 -53.59
C GLU A 277 -12.88 14.51 -52.12
N PRO A 278 -13.79 14.51 -51.13
CA PRO A 278 -13.40 14.37 -49.73
C PRO A 278 -12.78 12.99 -49.51
N ARG A 279 -11.44 12.95 -49.36
CA ARG A 279 -10.74 11.76 -48.88
C ARG A 279 -11.30 11.38 -47.52
N GLU A 280 -11.97 10.24 -47.46
CA GLU A 280 -12.38 9.60 -46.22
C GLU A 280 -11.15 9.40 -45.34
N THR A 281 -11.04 10.21 -44.29
CA THR A 281 -10.07 9.96 -43.22
C THR A 281 -10.49 8.66 -42.56
N MET A 282 -9.79 7.57 -42.88
CA MET A 282 -9.97 6.29 -42.19
C MET A 282 -9.80 6.53 -40.69
N SER A 283 -10.90 6.49 -39.95
CA SER A 283 -10.89 6.66 -38.52
C SER A 283 -10.31 5.39 -37.91
N PHE A 284 -9.06 5.44 -37.46
CA PHE A 284 -8.52 4.38 -36.62
C PHE A 284 -9.48 4.14 -35.44
N PRO A 285 -9.79 2.87 -35.09
CA PRO A 285 -10.67 2.58 -33.98
C PRO A 285 -10.09 3.20 -32.72
N ARG A 286 -10.84 4.13 -32.12
CA ARG A 286 -10.43 4.75 -30.86
C ARG A 286 -10.33 3.65 -29.81
N ARG A 287 -9.12 3.43 -29.27
CA ARG A 287 -8.90 2.54 -28.12
C ARG A 287 -9.96 2.83 -27.05
N TYR A 288 -10.69 1.79 -26.64
CA TYR A 288 -11.69 1.90 -25.58
C TYR A 288 -10.98 2.26 -24.27
N LYS A 289 -11.17 3.51 -23.83
CA LYS A 289 -10.62 3.98 -22.55
C LYS A 289 -11.60 3.61 -21.44
N PRO A 290 -11.21 2.78 -20.46
CA PRO A 290 -12.09 2.45 -19.35
C PRO A 290 -12.42 3.72 -18.57
N ARG A 291 -13.69 3.87 -18.16
CA ARG A 291 -14.11 5.03 -17.38
C ARG A 291 -13.68 4.85 -15.91
N PRO A 292 -13.28 5.91 -15.20
CA PRO A 292 -12.97 5.80 -13.78
C PRO A 292 -14.20 5.36 -12.99
N MET A 293 -14.00 4.53 -11.96
CA MET A 293 -15.05 4.02 -11.05
C MET A 293 -16.18 3.26 -11.76
N SER A 294 -15.91 2.65 -12.92
CA SER A 294 -16.92 1.99 -13.75
C SER A 294 -17.03 0.48 -13.57
N ALA A 295 -16.16 -0.12 -12.75
CA ALA A 295 -16.24 -1.56 -12.49
C ALA A 295 -17.57 -1.91 -11.83
N SER A 296 -18.18 -3.00 -12.30
CA SER A 296 -19.45 -3.48 -11.78
C SER A 296 -19.30 -4.53 -10.68
N GLY A 297 -18.13 -5.15 -10.56
CA GLY A 297 -17.83 -6.18 -9.56
C GLY A 297 -16.41 -6.02 -9.03
N ASN A 298 -16.10 -6.71 -7.92
CA ASN A 298 -14.82 -6.61 -7.21
C ASN A 298 -14.44 -5.14 -6.92
N THR A 299 -15.40 -4.39 -6.39
CA THR A 299 -15.27 -2.97 -6.12
C THR A 299 -14.98 -2.72 -4.64
N ILE A 300 -14.21 -1.67 -4.40
CA ILE A 300 -14.00 -1.14 -3.06
C ILE A 300 -14.58 0.27 -3.05
N THR A 301 -15.60 0.48 -2.22
CA THR A 301 -16.22 1.79 -2.03
C THR A 301 -15.63 2.43 -0.78
N LEU A 302 -14.81 3.45 -0.98
CA LEU A 302 -14.19 4.24 0.07
C LEU A 302 -15.09 5.40 0.48
N ILE A 303 -15.52 5.42 1.74
CA ILE A 303 -16.18 6.57 2.35
C ILE A 303 -15.15 7.46 3.04
N HIS A 304 -15.17 8.76 2.75
CA HIS A 304 -14.25 9.74 3.35
C HIS A 304 -14.96 11.02 3.82
N ALA A 305 -14.37 11.70 4.81
CA ALA A 305 -14.96 12.90 5.43
C ALA A 305 -14.67 14.20 4.66
N TYR A 306 -13.53 14.27 3.97
CA TYR A 306 -13.10 15.47 3.27
C TYR A 306 -13.64 15.55 1.84
N SER A 307 -13.47 16.70 1.17
CA SER A 307 -13.88 16.87 -0.24
C SER A 307 -13.15 15.91 -1.19
N GLN A 308 -11.91 15.54 -0.87
CA GLN A 308 -11.12 14.56 -1.63
C GLN A 308 -10.65 13.44 -0.69
N PRO A 309 -10.58 12.19 -1.18
CA PRO A 309 -10.05 11.08 -0.41
C PRO A 309 -8.53 11.20 -0.26
N ASN A 310 -8.01 10.93 0.94
CA ASN A 310 -6.56 10.94 1.17
C ASN A 310 -5.95 9.57 0.84
N LEU A 311 -5.59 9.37 -0.44
CA LEU A 311 -5.03 8.13 -0.97
C LEU A 311 -3.56 8.24 -1.35
N SER A 312 -2.82 9.15 -0.69
CA SER A 312 -1.44 9.46 -1.07
C SER A 312 -0.42 8.36 -0.78
N LEU A 313 -0.83 7.27 -0.11
CA LEU A 313 -0.03 6.05 0.04
C LEU A 313 -0.13 5.12 -1.18
N LEU A 314 -1.18 5.25 -2.01
CA LEU A 314 -1.32 4.43 -3.22
C LEU A 314 -0.26 4.70 -4.28
N LYS A 315 0.39 5.87 -4.20
CA LYS A 315 1.52 6.20 -5.08
C LYS A 315 2.65 5.18 -4.98
N TYR A 316 2.83 4.57 -3.80
CA TYR A 316 3.82 3.54 -3.56
C TYR A 316 3.49 2.26 -4.36
N PHE A 317 2.20 1.99 -4.61
CA PHE A 317 1.72 0.89 -5.45
C PHE A 317 1.45 1.33 -6.90
N GLY A 318 2.02 2.45 -7.35
CA GLY A 318 1.90 2.89 -8.75
C GLY A 318 0.58 3.57 -9.12
N TYR A 319 -0.26 3.93 -8.15
CA TYR A 319 -1.52 4.64 -8.39
C TYR A 319 -1.53 6.03 -7.75
N ASP A 320 -1.58 7.08 -8.59
CA ASP A 320 -1.77 8.46 -8.15
C ASP A 320 -3.15 8.96 -8.57
N ILE A 321 -3.93 9.49 -7.63
CA ILE A 321 -5.26 10.03 -7.90
C ILE A 321 -5.22 11.33 -8.72
N ASN A 322 -4.14 12.11 -8.60
CA ASN A 322 -3.98 13.35 -9.36
C ASN A 322 -3.56 13.08 -10.80
N GLN A 323 -2.92 11.94 -11.05
CA GLN A 323 -2.47 11.48 -12.36
C GLN A 323 -2.82 9.99 -12.51
N PRO A 324 -4.12 9.66 -12.64
CA PRO A 324 -4.57 8.27 -12.63
C PRO A 324 -4.06 7.54 -13.86
N ASN A 325 -3.38 6.42 -13.64
CA ASN A 325 -2.99 5.52 -14.72
C ASN A 325 -4.22 4.73 -15.16
N GLU A 326 -4.67 4.95 -16.40
CA GLU A 326 -5.86 4.30 -17.00
C GLU A 326 -5.71 2.76 -17.06
N LYS A 327 -4.47 2.24 -17.13
CA LYS A 327 -4.19 0.80 -17.13
C LYS A 327 -4.26 0.18 -15.74
N HIS A 328 -4.14 0.99 -14.68
CA HIS A 328 -4.14 0.46 -13.34
C HIS A 328 -5.59 0.07 -12.97
N PRO A 329 -5.86 -1.15 -12.53
CA PRO A 329 -7.23 -1.60 -12.21
C PRO A 329 -7.93 -0.80 -11.11
N LEU A 330 -7.19 -0.13 -10.23
CA LEU A 330 -7.79 0.78 -9.26
C LEU A 330 -8.51 1.95 -9.92
N HIS A 331 -8.17 2.28 -11.17
CA HIS A 331 -8.89 3.27 -11.94
C HIS A 331 -10.38 2.93 -12.06
N THR A 332 -10.73 1.65 -12.26
CA THR A 332 -12.11 1.20 -12.45
C THR A 332 -12.74 0.66 -11.16
N HIS A 333 -11.96 -0.03 -10.31
CA HIS A 333 -12.44 -0.76 -9.13
C HIS A 333 -12.53 0.07 -7.83
N LEU A 334 -11.79 1.18 -7.74
CA LEU A 334 -11.88 2.11 -6.61
C LEU A 334 -13.04 3.09 -6.79
N LYS A 335 -14.06 3.00 -5.94
CA LYS A 335 -15.15 3.96 -5.88
C LYS A 335 -14.96 4.85 -4.65
N THR A 336 -15.19 6.15 -4.77
CA THR A 336 -14.98 7.11 -3.67
C THR A 336 -16.24 7.92 -3.45
N VAL A 337 -16.69 8.00 -2.19
CA VAL A 337 -17.90 8.72 -1.79
C VAL A 337 -17.62 9.53 -0.53
N THR A 338 -18.16 10.75 -0.46
CA THR A 338 -18.09 11.55 0.77
C THR A 338 -19.19 11.18 1.76
N TRP A 339 -18.97 11.39 3.06
CA TRP A 339 -20.04 11.28 4.06
C TRP A 339 -21.25 12.17 3.73
N LEU A 340 -21.01 13.38 3.20
CA LEU A 340 -22.08 14.27 2.75
C LEU A 340 -22.92 13.62 1.65
N GLN A 341 -22.27 13.08 0.61
CA GLN A 341 -22.96 12.40 -0.48
C GLN A 341 -23.72 11.16 -0.03
N MET A 342 -23.19 10.41 0.96
CA MET A 342 -23.88 9.25 1.52
C MET A 342 -25.13 9.65 2.29
N LEU A 343 -25.06 10.68 3.14
CA LEU A 343 -26.15 11.06 4.03
C LEU A 343 -27.19 11.94 3.35
N ASP A 344 -26.73 13.01 2.70
CA ASP A 344 -27.56 13.99 1.98
C ASP A 344 -26.96 14.36 0.61
N PRO A 345 -27.28 13.58 -0.44
CA PRO A 345 -26.89 13.85 -1.82
C PRO A 345 -27.35 15.23 -2.31
N SER A 346 -28.45 15.75 -1.78
CA SER A 346 -29.02 17.02 -2.25
C SER A 346 -28.21 18.24 -1.78
N ALA A 347 -27.48 18.10 -0.67
CA ALA A 347 -26.58 19.13 -0.15
C ALA A 347 -25.21 19.16 -0.87
N ASP A 348 -24.86 18.15 -1.67
CA ASP A 348 -23.60 18.14 -2.40
C ASP A 348 -23.65 19.13 -3.59
N PRO A 349 -22.62 19.99 -3.78
CA PRO A 349 -22.62 21.01 -4.83
C PRO A 349 -22.61 20.44 -6.26
N ILE A 350 -22.08 19.22 -6.44
CA ILE A 350 -22.03 18.55 -7.75
C ILE A 350 -23.42 18.00 -8.07
N LEU A 351 -24.08 17.36 -7.10
CA LEU A 351 -25.38 16.71 -7.31
C LEU A 351 -26.56 17.69 -7.32
N SER A 352 -26.49 18.76 -6.53
CA SER A 352 -27.51 19.83 -6.51
C SER A 352 -27.63 20.63 -7.80
N SER A 353 -26.56 20.69 -8.61
CA SER A 353 -26.50 21.49 -9.84
C SER A 353 -26.34 20.62 -11.11
N PRO A 354 -27.41 19.90 -11.53
CA PRO A 354 -27.33 19.03 -12.70
C PRO A 354 -26.92 19.82 -13.96
N PRO A 355 -25.97 19.30 -14.76
CA PRO A 355 -25.56 19.95 -16.00
C PRO A 355 -26.71 19.91 -17.01
N VAL A 356 -26.90 21.03 -17.73
CA VAL A 356 -27.92 21.15 -18.78
C VAL A 356 -27.71 20.09 -19.85
N THR A 357 -28.76 19.39 -20.25
CA THR A 357 -28.73 18.47 -21.39
C THR A 357 -28.94 19.26 -22.68
N LEU A 358 -27.89 19.38 -23.50
CA LEU A 358 -27.99 20.05 -24.81
C LEU A 358 -28.28 19.01 -25.90
N PRO A 359 -29.14 19.31 -26.89
CA PRO A 359 -29.38 18.42 -28.03
C PRO A 359 -28.09 18.28 -28.87
N ALA A 360 -27.98 17.16 -29.60
CA ALA A 360 -26.76 16.80 -30.32
C ALA A 360 -26.32 17.85 -31.35
N GLU A 361 -27.28 18.52 -31.98
CA GLU A 361 -27.05 19.57 -32.98
C GLU A 361 -26.37 20.80 -32.37
N GLU A 362 -26.88 21.30 -31.23
CA GLU A 362 -26.28 22.42 -30.50
C GLU A 362 -24.89 22.06 -29.95
N LEU A 363 -24.71 20.82 -29.52
CA LEU A 363 -23.44 20.31 -28.99
C LEU A 363 -22.38 20.23 -30.10
N ALA A 364 -22.77 19.85 -31.32
CA ALA A 364 -21.91 19.87 -32.49
C ALA A 364 -21.54 21.30 -32.92
N ALA A 365 -22.45 22.26 -32.75
CA ALA A 365 -22.22 23.68 -33.05
C ALA A 365 -21.29 24.38 -32.04
N LEU A 366 -21.06 23.81 -30.85
CA LEU A 366 -20.17 24.39 -29.86
C LEU A 366 -18.70 24.33 -30.30
N LYS A 367 -17.96 25.42 -30.03
CA LYS A 367 -16.49 25.45 -30.12
C LYS A 367 -15.88 24.32 -29.29
N GLY A 368 -14.83 23.68 -29.82
CA GLY A 368 -14.21 22.49 -29.22
C GLY A 368 -13.92 22.56 -27.71
N SER A 369 -13.45 23.71 -27.21
CA SER A 369 -13.21 23.93 -25.77
C SER A 369 -14.49 23.95 -24.92
N LYS A 370 -15.57 24.57 -25.41
CA LYS A 370 -16.88 24.56 -24.74
C LYS A 370 -17.49 23.16 -24.78
N ARG A 371 -17.30 22.45 -25.89
CA ARG A 371 -17.72 21.05 -26.06
C ARG A 371 -17.02 20.11 -25.09
N SER A 372 -15.70 20.24 -24.93
CA SER A 372 -14.93 19.41 -23.97
C SER A 372 -15.31 19.73 -22.53
N ALA A 373 -15.48 21.01 -22.18
CA ALA A 373 -15.94 21.43 -20.85
C ALA A 373 -17.34 20.89 -20.53
N TYR A 374 -18.24 20.91 -21.51
CA TYR A 374 -19.58 20.31 -21.41
C TYR A 374 -19.50 18.81 -21.07
N HIS A 375 -18.75 18.03 -21.86
CA HIS A 375 -18.59 16.60 -21.62
C HIS A 375 -17.90 16.31 -20.28
N PHE A 376 -16.90 17.10 -19.89
CA PHE A 376 -16.23 16.94 -18.59
C PHE A 376 -17.20 17.14 -17.43
N LYS A 377 -18.00 18.23 -17.46
CA LYS A 377 -19.00 18.50 -16.42
C LYS A 377 -20.06 17.40 -16.37
N ARG A 378 -20.56 16.95 -17.52
CA ARG A 378 -21.57 15.89 -17.61
C ARG A 378 -21.03 14.54 -17.13
N ASN A 379 -19.86 14.13 -17.61
CA ASN A 379 -19.24 12.87 -17.19
C ASN A 379 -18.90 12.88 -15.70
N ARG A 380 -18.46 14.01 -15.14
CA ARG A 380 -18.23 14.14 -13.70
C ARG A 380 -19.53 13.98 -12.90
N TYR A 381 -20.60 14.64 -13.32
CA TYR A 381 -21.92 14.53 -12.68
C TYR A 381 -22.47 13.12 -12.77
N GLU A 382 -22.55 12.53 -13.97
CA GLU A 382 -23.05 11.17 -14.20
C GLU A 382 -22.26 10.14 -13.37
N LYS A 383 -20.93 10.28 -13.32
CA LYS A 383 -20.07 9.41 -12.53
C LYS A 383 -20.36 9.51 -11.03
N VAL A 384 -20.37 10.72 -10.47
CA VAL A 384 -20.63 10.91 -9.03
C VAL A 384 -22.04 10.44 -8.68
N LYS A 385 -23.03 10.79 -9.50
CA LYS A 385 -24.42 10.35 -9.33
C LYS A 385 -24.53 8.83 -9.30
N ALA A 386 -23.98 8.15 -10.31
CA ALA A 386 -24.04 6.69 -10.40
C ALA A 386 -23.40 6.01 -9.19
N VAL A 387 -22.22 6.46 -8.76
CA VAL A 387 -21.52 5.88 -7.60
C VAL A 387 -22.29 6.14 -6.30
N VAL A 388 -22.88 7.32 -6.12
CA VAL A 388 -23.66 7.66 -4.91
C VAL A 388 -24.97 6.90 -4.86
N GLU A 389 -25.68 6.80 -6.00
CA GLU A 389 -26.90 6.00 -6.09
C GLU A 389 -26.61 4.52 -5.80
N GLU A 390 -25.55 3.97 -6.39
CA GLU A 390 -25.09 2.61 -6.11
C GLU A 390 -24.74 2.40 -4.63
N ALA A 391 -23.99 3.32 -4.03
CA ALA A 391 -23.59 3.20 -2.63
C ALA A 391 -24.78 3.30 -1.67
N ARG A 392 -25.79 4.13 -1.97
CA ARG A 392 -27.02 4.25 -1.18
C ARG A 392 -27.99 3.10 -1.38
N LEU A 393 -27.94 2.40 -2.52
CA LEU A 393 -28.70 1.16 -2.72
C LEU A 393 -28.21 0.03 -1.80
N GLY A 394 -27.01 0.14 -1.22
CA GLY A 394 -26.45 -0.82 -0.27
C GLY A 394 -25.99 -2.10 -0.94
N ARG A 395 -26.25 -3.26 -0.31
CA ARG A 395 -25.82 -4.60 -0.78
C ARG A 395 -24.30 -4.79 -0.81
N PHE A 396 -23.61 -4.24 0.18
CA PHE A 396 -22.20 -4.53 0.38
C PHE A 396 -22.00 -5.90 1.04
N ASP A 397 -20.93 -6.59 0.69
CA ASP A 397 -20.56 -7.92 1.22
C ASP A 397 -19.81 -7.84 2.56
N GLY A 398 -19.33 -6.65 2.90
CA GLY A 398 -18.61 -6.43 4.15
C GLY A 398 -18.29 -4.97 4.40
N LEU A 399 -18.10 -4.65 5.67
CA LEU A 399 -17.64 -3.36 6.15
C LEU A 399 -16.29 -3.52 6.82
N ILE A 400 -15.33 -2.71 6.39
CA ILE A 400 -14.07 -2.54 7.11
C ILE A 400 -13.90 -1.08 7.49
N ALA A 401 -13.80 -0.82 8.79
CA ALA A 401 -13.61 0.54 9.32
C ALA A 401 -12.30 0.65 10.08
N ALA A 402 -11.47 1.62 9.71
CA ALA A 402 -10.31 2.04 10.47
C ALA A 402 -10.27 3.58 10.41
N THR A 403 -10.91 4.21 11.38
CA THR A 403 -11.19 5.65 11.37
C THR A 403 -11.10 6.23 12.77
N LEU A 404 -10.78 7.51 12.85
CA LEU A 404 -10.82 8.28 14.10
C LEU A 404 -12.23 8.82 14.40
N LEU A 405 -13.20 8.56 13.52
CA LEU A 405 -14.61 8.86 13.78
C LEU A 405 -15.17 7.90 14.83
N GLU A 406 -16.16 8.37 15.57
CA GLU A 406 -16.89 7.54 16.53
C GLU A 406 -17.53 6.32 15.84
N PRO A 407 -17.18 5.08 16.23
CA PRO A 407 -17.66 3.87 15.55
C PRO A 407 -19.18 3.73 15.55
N VAL A 408 -19.84 4.23 16.59
CA VAL A 408 -21.30 4.21 16.75
C VAL A 408 -21.98 4.96 15.60
N SER A 409 -21.58 6.21 15.39
CA SER A 409 -22.11 7.04 14.30
C SER A 409 -21.86 6.42 12.92
N VAL A 410 -20.68 5.81 12.74
CA VAL A 410 -20.33 5.11 11.50
C VAL A 410 -21.27 3.93 11.27
N LEU A 411 -21.44 3.05 12.27
CA LEU A 411 -22.26 1.84 12.11
C LEU A 411 -23.74 2.14 11.95
N LYS A 412 -24.25 3.17 12.61
CA LYS A 412 -25.65 3.62 12.48
C LYS A 412 -26.05 3.80 11.02
N HIS A 413 -25.16 4.34 10.20
CA HIS A 413 -25.45 4.66 8.81
C HIS A 413 -25.01 3.56 7.83
N LEU A 414 -24.00 2.75 8.18
CA LEU A 414 -23.39 1.81 7.23
C LEU A 414 -23.84 0.36 7.41
N VAL A 415 -24.17 -0.08 8.63
CA VAL A 415 -24.69 -1.44 8.87
C VAL A 415 -25.98 -1.70 8.07
N PRO A 416 -26.95 -0.76 7.96
CA PRO A 416 -28.15 -0.98 7.15
C PRO A 416 -27.88 -1.16 5.64
N LEU A 417 -26.70 -0.75 5.16
CA LEU A 417 -26.30 -0.88 3.76
C LEU A 417 -25.66 -2.24 3.46
N LEU A 418 -25.36 -3.03 4.48
CA LEU A 418 -24.75 -4.34 4.33
C LEU A 418 -25.79 -5.39 3.93
N SER A 419 -25.37 -6.34 3.11
CA SER A 419 -26.18 -7.52 2.79
C SER A 419 -26.23 -8.48 3.98
N GLY A 420 -27.22 -9.37 4.00
CA GLY A 420 -27.29 -10.41 5.03
C GLY A 420 -26.04 -11.28 5.04
N SER A 421 -25.57 -11.69 6.22
CA SER A 421 -24.33 -12.47 6.41
C SER A 421 -23.03 -11.75 6.04
N SER A 422 -23.06 -10.43 5.85
CA SER A 422 -21.84 -9.63 5.64
C SER A 422 -20.95 -9.62 6.88
N SER A 423 -19.64 -9.57 6.64
CA SER A 423 -18.64 -9.38 7.69
C SER A 423 -18.50 -7.90 8.07
N VAL A 424 -18.29 -7.64 9.36
CA VAL A 424 -17.97 -6.30 9.86
C VAL A 424 -16.70 -6.39 10.69
N ALA A 425 -15.68 -5.65 10.29
CA ALA A 425 -14.39 -5.60 10.99
C ALA A 425 -13.99 -4.15 11.25
N ILE A 426 -13.71 -3.82 12.50
CA ILE A 426 -13.45 -2.44 12.95
C ILE A 426 -12.15 -2.41 13.70
N TYR A 427 -11.28 -1.51 13.30
CA TYR A 427 -10.06 -1.18 13.99
C TYR A 427 -10.21 0.15 14.74
N SER A 428 -9.76 0.16 15.99
CA SER A 428 -9.58 1.35 16.80
C SER A 428 -8.21 1.27 17.49
N PRO A 429 -7.47 2.39 17.62
CA PRO A 429 -6.22 2.41 18.38
C PRO A 429 -6.45 2.20 19.89
N THR A 430 -7.66 2.46 20.39
CA THR A 430 -8.03 2.30 21.80
C THR A 430 -9.12 1.24 21.98
N ILE A 431 -8.99 0.43 23.04
CA ILE A 431 -9.89 -0.68 23.33
C ILE A 431 -11.24 -0.20 23.89
N GLU A 432 -11.25 0.92 24.61
CA GLU A 432 -12.43 1.50 25.25
C GLU A 432 -13.53 1.81 24.23
N SER A 433 -13.15 2.32 23.06
CA SER A 433 -14.09 2.59 21.97
C SER A 433 -14.74 1.31 21.44
N LEU A 434 -14.01 0.19 21.44
CA LEU A 434 -14.54 -1.10 21.00
C LEU A 434 -15.40 -1.75 22.08
N VAL A 435 -15.02 -1.65 23.35
CA VAL A 435 -15.80 -2.18 24.49
C VAL A 435 -17.15 -1.47 24.59
N SER A 436 -17.16 -0.14 24.44
CA SER A 436 -18.41 0.63 24.38
C SER A 436 -19.31 0.14 23.25
N LEU A 437 -18.74 -0.12 22.08
CA LEU A 437 -19.47 -0.65 20.94
C LEU A 437 -19.99 -2.08 21.17
N MET A 438 -19.22 -2.94 21.83
CA MET A 438 -19.66 -4.29 22.20
C MET A 438 -20.89 -4.26 23.11
N ASP A 439 -20.91 -3.35 24.09
CA ASP A 439 -22.05 -3.20 24.99
C ASP A 439 -23.33 -2.84 24.22
N MET A 440 -23.21 -1.99 23.19
CA MET A 440 -24.34 -1.60 22.34
C MET A 440 -24.96 -2.77 21.60
N TYR A 441 -24.14 -3.72 21.11
CA TYR A 441 -24.59 -4.96 20.45
C TYR A 441 -24.70 -6.16 21.40
N SER A 442 -24.74 -5.92 22.73
CA SER A 442 -24.83 -6.99 23.72
C SER A 442 -26.16 -7.74 23.62
N THR A 443 -26.15 -9.02 23.99
CA THR A 443 -27.36 -9.87 24.04
C THR A 443 -28.44 -9.27 24.94
N ALA A 444 -28.04 -8.59 26.02
CA ALA A 444 -28.95 -7.92 26.94
C ALA A 444 -29.71 -6.78 26.23
N ARG A 445 -28.98 -5.85 25.59
CA ARG A 445 -29.59 -4.74 24.83
C ARG A 445 -30.40 -5.23 23.63
N ARG A 446 -29.95 -6.30 22.97
CA ARG A 446 -30.71 -6.94 21.88
C ARG A 446 -32.06 -7.48 22.37
N THR A 447 -32.08 -8.14 23.53
CA THR A 447 -33.31 -8.70 24.09
C THR A 447 -34.28 -7.60 24.51
N THR A 448 -33.79 -6.53 25.14
CA THR A 448 -34.63 -5.38 25.53
C THR A 448 -35.20 -4.67 24.30
N PHE A 449 -34.40 -4.48 23.26
CA PHE A 449 -34.83 -3.90 21.99
C PHE A 449 -35.94 -4.72 21.34
N ILE A 450 -35.76 -6.04 21.22
CA ILE A 450 -36.76 -6.94 20.61
C ILE A 450 -38.08 -6.93 21.41
N ASN A 451 -38.01 -6.99 22.74
CA ASN A 451 -39.19 -6.97 23.59
C ASN A 451 -39.96 -5.65 23.45
N LYS A 452 -39.25 -4.51 23.50
CA LYS A 452 -39.88 -3.18 23.34
C LYS A 452 -40.48 -3.00 21.96
N LYS A 453 -39.78 -3.44 20.91
CA LYS A 453 -40.30 -3.43 19.54
C LYS A 453 -41.60 -4.23 19.45
N ARG A 454 -41.62 -5.44 20.02
CA ARG A 454 -42.82 -6.29 20.05
C ARG A 454 -43.96 -5.65 20.84
N ASP A 455 -43.67 -4.99 21.95
CA ASP A 455 -44.69 -4.32 22.77
C ASP A 455 -45.30 -3.13 22.03
N LEU A 456 -44.50 -2.34 21.30
CA LEU A 456 -44.98 -1.24 20.44
C LEU A 456 -45.82 -1.77 19.26
N GLU A 457 -45.37 -2.85 18.62
CA GLU A 457 -46.13 -3.52 17.56
C GLU A 457 -47.48 -4.05 18.07
N ALA A 458 -47.51 -4.64 19.28
CA ALA A 458 -48.74 -5.15 19.90
C ALA A 458 -49.72 -4.02 20.29
N GLN A 459 -49.21 -2.90 20.81
CA GLN A 459 -50.03 -1.72 21.14
C GLN A 459 -50.69 -1.15 19.88
N LYS A 460 -49.93 -0.96 18.80
CA LYS A 460 -50.45 -0.32 17.58
C LYS A 460 -51.18 -1.27 16.63
N ALA A 461 -50.97 -2.59 16.71
CA ALA A 461 -51.79 -3.57 16.01
C ALA A 461 -53.27 -3.53 16.46
N SER A 462 -53.54 -3.05 17.68
CA SER A 462 -54.90 -2.80 18.16
C SER A 462 -55.55 -1.53 17.56
N GLU A 463 -54.75 -0.65 16.96
CA GLU A 463 -55.16 0.69 16.47
C GLU A 463 -55.18 0.82 14.93
N GLN A 464 -54.81 -0.23 14.17
CA GLN A 464 -54.79 -0.24 12.69
C GLN A 464 -53.95 0.86 12.02
N GLU A 465 -52.93 1.39 12.71
CA GLU A 465 -51.99 2.39 12.17
C GLU A 465 -50.59 1.81 11.89
N THR A 466 -49.80 2.51 11.07
CA THR A 466 -48.40 2.17 10.77
C THR A 466 -47.53 2.28 12.03
N VAL A 467 -46.71 1.27 12.32
CA VAL A 467 -45.84 1.23 13.49
C VAL A 467 -44.73 2.28 13.38
N ASP A 468 -44.88 3.39 14.10
CA ASP A 468 -43.80 4.35 14.28
C ASP A 468 -42.78 3.84 15.32
N LEU A 469 -41.54 3.63 14.87
CA LEU A 469 -40.39 3.15 15.66
C LEU A 469 -39.46 4.27 16.13
N SER A 470 -39.85 5.54 15.92
CA SER A 470 -39.06 6.73 16.29
C SER A 470 -38.60 6.71 17.75
N SER A 471 -39.51 6.42 18.70
CA SER A 471 -39.22 6.33 20.12
C SER A 471 -38.19 5.25 20.48
N LEU A 472 -38.15 4.17 19.69
CA LEU A 472 -37.17 3.09 19.85
C LEU A 472 -35.77 3.55 19.41
N HIS A 473 -35.69 4.36 18.34
CA HIS A 473 -34.44 4.92 17.84
C HIS A 473 -33.94 6.15 18.63
N GLU A 474 -34.80 6.78 19.43
CA GLU A 474 -34.40 7.79 20.42
C GLU A 474 -33.72 7.15 21.64
N GLU A 475 -34.20 5.98 22.09
CA GLU A 475 -33.64 5.27 23.22
C GLU A 475 -32.40 4.44 22.84
N PHE A 476 -32.39 3.86 21.65
CA PHE A 476 -31.29 3.05 21.13
C PHE A 476 -30.61 3.75 19.96
N GLU A 477 -29.36 4.19 20.17
CA GLU A 477 -28.56 4.87 19.13
C GLU A 477 -28.28 3.97 17.92
N LEU A 478 -28.18 2.65 18.16
CA LEU A 478 -27.97 1.59 17.19
C LEU A 478 -29.06 0.54 17.31
N ASP A 479 -29.39 -0.15 16.21
CA ASP A 479 -30.24 -1.33 16.25
C ASP A 479 -29.38 -2.57 16.59
N PRO A 480 -29.45 -3.10 17.82
CA PRO A 480 -28.65 -4.24 18.26
C PRO A 480 -29.06 -5.56 17.61
N SER A 481 -30.16 -5.60 16.83
CA SER A 481 -30.63 -6.80 16.15
C SER A 481 -29.94 -7.03 14.80
N LEU A 482 -29.31 -6.00 14.23
CA LEU A 482 -28.69 -6.06 12.89
C LEU A 482 -27.37 -6.82 12.86
N LEU A 483 -26.63 -6.85 13.97
CA LEU A 483 -25.36 -7.58 14.08
C LEU A 483 -25.46 -8.70 15.12
N LEU A 484 -24.61 -9.71 14.94
CA LEU A 484 -24.33 -10.68 16.00
C LEU A 484 -23.47 -10.03 17.08
N PRO A 485 -23.49 -10.56 18.32
CA PRO A 485 -22.60 -10.10 19.37
C PRO A 485 -21.15 -10.07 18.88
N PRO A 486 -20.49 -8.90 18.89
CA PRO A 486 -19.12 -8.77 18.39
C PRO A 486 -18.13 -9.45 19.35
N ASN A 487 -16.93 -9.75 18.84
CA ASN A 487 -15.79 -10.18 19.62
C ASN A 487 -14.67 -9.14 19.50
N ILE A 488 -13.91 -8.94 20.57
CA ILE A 488 -12.65 -8.19 20.55
C ILE A 488 -11.50 -9.20 20.61
N THR A 489 -10.49 -8.98 19.77
CA THR A 489 -9.29 -9.81 19.64
C THR A 489 -8.04 -8.98 19.83
#